data_AF-A0A952WP34-F1
#
_entry.id   AF-A0A952WP34-F1
#
_cell.length_a   1.000
_cell.length_b   1.000
_cell.length_c   1.000
_cell.angle_alpha   90.00
_cell.angle_beta   90.00
_cell.angle_gamma   90.00
#
_symmetry.space_group_name_H-M   'P 1'
#
loop_
_entity.id
_entity.type
_entity.pdbx_description
1 polymer ?
#
loop_
_entity_poly.entity_id
_entity_poly.type
_entity_poly.pdbx_seq_one_letter_code
_entity_poly.pdbx_strand_id
1 'polypeptide(L)'
;MKTPPRDAIRSFPLRVVEIHRKPSETLRIACSALGIVLRRSRATRLPGPVAARRVMDLARSARVVLIGGPSGAGKSTLLRSMIAAAQRRRERASVVGAPRRTHDRVILDLLSGEVADRLKLLARAGLSEASLLARTGRELSTGQRHRLSLAMAMDQAARRGSTWIFADEFASALDRTTARALAVTMARWMHSGPQRRTLVVATAHDDLIAALAPDLLVWCSLDGAIDLIRRPPAAAGVPCR
;
A
#
# COMPACT_ATOMS: atom_id res chain seq x y z
N MET A 1 34.75 8.05 -42.14
CA MET A 1 33.41 8.44 -42.63
C MET A 1 32.37 7.85 -41.68
N LYS A 2 31.66 8.73 -40.97
CA LYS A 2 30.53 8.58 -40.02
C LYS A 2 30.25 7.21 -39.36
N THR A 3 30.59 7.15 -38.08
CA THR A 3 30.01 6.30 -37.02
C THR A 3 28.48 6.38 -37.03
N PRO A 4 27.73 5.25 -36.86
CA PRO A 4 26.31 5.32 -36.59
C PRO A 4 26.07 5.81 -35.15
N PRO A 5 24.96 6.52 -34.88
CA PRO A 5 24.73 7.21 -33.62
C PRO A 5 24.55 6.23 -32.46
N ARG A 6 25.27 6.48 -31.35
CA ARG A 6 25.21 5.72 -30.08
C ARG A 6 23.86 5.80 -29.35
N ASP A 7 22.88 6.50 -29.92
CA ASP A 7 21.61 6.82 -29.25
C ASP A 7 20.41 5.97 -29.70
N ALA A 8 20.57 5.01 -30.62
CA ALA A 8 19.47 4.16 -31.07
C ALA A 8 19.17 2.94 -30.16
N ILE A 9 20.02 2.64 -29.17
CA ILE A 9 19.85 1.46 -28.28
C ILE A 9 19.15 1.83 -26.96
N ARG A 10 18.96 3.12 -26.66
CA ARG A 10 18.41 3.59 -25.36
C ARG A 10 16.88 3.72 -25.30
N SER A 11 16.16 3.42 -26.38
CA SER A 11 14.70 3.65 -26.46
C SER A 11 13.85 2.38 -26.53
N PHE A 12 14.43 1.19 -26.40
CA PHE A 12 13.61 0.00 -26.14
C PHE A 12 13.24 -0.04 -24.65
N PRO A 13 11.95 0.02 -24.28
CA PRO A 13 11.56 -0.22 -22.90
C PRO A 13 11.89 -1.68 -22.59
N LEU A 14 13.04 -1.91 -21.96
CA LEU A 14 13.45 -3.25 -21.53
C LEU A 14 12.32 -3.85 -20.72
N ARG A 15 11.71 -4.92 -21.23
CA ARG A 15 10.64 -5.63 -20.54
C ARG A 15 11.29 -6.45 -19.44
N VAL A 16 11.20 -5.96 -18.21
CA VAL A 16 11.71 -6.69 -17.05
C VAL A 16 10.71 -7.77 -16.66
N VAL A 17 11.14 -9.02 -16.67
CA VAL A 17 10.36 -10.18 -16.21
C VAL A 17 10.96 -10.69 -14.91
N GLU A 18 10.16 -10.69 -13.85
CA GLU A 18 10.57 -11.24 -12.56
C GLU A 18 10.55 -12.77 -12.58
N ILE A 19 11.60 -13.39 -12.06
CA ILE A 19 11.75 -14.85 -11.99
C ILE A 19 12.17 -15.30 -10.59
N HIS A 20 11.57 -16.39 -10.11
CA HIS A 20 11.75 -16.89 -8.73
C HIS A 20 12.94 -17.84 -8.57
N ARG A 21 13.37 -18.50 -9.65
CA ARG A 21 14.50 -19.44 -9.69
C ARG A 21 15.69 -18.82 -10.40
N LYS A 22 16.90 -19.36 -10.17
CA LYS A 22 18.07 -19.00 -10.99
C LYS A 22 17.74 -19.38 -12.43
N PRO A 23 17.75 -18.43 -13.39
CA PRO A 23 17.42 -18.76 -14.77
C PRO A 23 18.49 -19.70 -15.32
N SER A 24 18.07 -20.74 -16.04
CA SER A 24 18.97 -21.56 -16.84
C SER A 24 19.66 -20.68 -17.89
N GLU A 25 20.80 -21.13 -18.38
CA GLU A 25 21.54 -20.41 -19.41
C GLU A 25 20.72 -20.25 -20.70
N THR A 26 20.03 -21.31 -21.11
CA THR A 26 19.08 -21.29 -22.24
C THR A 26 18.00 -20.23 -22.09
N LEU A 27 17.42 -20.07 -20.90
CA LEU A 27 16.37 -19.08 -20.65
C LEU A 27 16.92 -17.65 -20.70
N ARG A 28 18.15 -17.41 -20.20
CA ARG A 28 18.78 -16.08 -20.31
C ARG A 28 19.03 -15.69 -21.76
N ILE A 29 19.54 -16.63 -22.56
CA ILE A 29 19.82 -16.41 -23.97
C ILE A 29 18.52 -16.07 -24.70
N ALA A 30 17.48 -16.91 -24.54
CA ALA A 30 16.18 -16.69 -25.17
C ALA A 30 15.55 -15.34 -24.79
N CYS A 31 15.56 -14.97 -23.51
CA CYS A 31 15.00 -13.70 -23.06
C CYS A 31 15.82 -12.49 -23.55
N SER A 32 17.16 -12.57 -23.56
CA SER A 32 18.01 -11.49 -24.07
C SER A 32 17.78 -11.19 -25.54
N ALA A 33 17.55 -12.22 -26.37
CA ALA A 33 17.23 -12.07 -27.79
C ALA A 33 15.91 -11.34 -28.04
N LEU A 34 15.01 -11.35 -27.05
CA LEU A 34 13.69 -10.70 -27.10
C LEU A 34 13.66 -9.34 -26.38
N GLY A 35 14.80 -8.82 -25.94
CA GLY A 35 14.86 -7.58 -25.15
C GLY A 35 14.21 -7.70 -23.77
N ILE A 36 14.14 -8.92 -23.24
CA ILE A 36 13.56 -9.23 -21.92
C ILE A 36 14.68 -9.36 -20.89
N VAL A 37 14.65 -8.51 -19.87
CA VAL A 37 15.59 -8.56 -18.75
C VAL A 37 15.00 -9.43 -17.65
N LEU A 38 15.66 -10.53 -17.33
CA LEU A 38 15.26 -11.40 -16.23
C LEU A 38 15.78 -10.86 -14.90
N ARG A 39 14.87 -10.44 -14.02
CA ARG A 39 15.22 -10.01 -12.67
C ARG A 39 14.90 -11.12 -11.67
N ARG A 40 15.91 -11.60 -10.94
CA ARG A 40 15.68 -12.58 -9.88
C ARG A 40 14.88 -11.92 -8.74
N SER A 41 13.62 -12.30 -8.63
CA SER A 41 12.78 -11.92 -7.51
C SER A 41 13.17 -12.77 -6.31
N ARG A 42 13.44 -12.12 -5.16
CA ARG A 42 13.59 -12.82 -3.87
C ARG A 42 12.23 -13.23 -3.28
N ALA A 43 11.23 -13.40 -4.14
CA ALA A 43 9.90 -13.83 -3.77
C ALA A 43 9.94 -15.21 -3.12
N THR A 44 9.55 -15.26 -1.85
CA THR A 44 9.30 -16.50 -1.12
C THR A 44 7.85 -16.89 -1.34
N ARG A 45 7.61 -18.10 -1.85
CA ARG A 45 6.26 -18.65 -2.05
C ARG A 45 5.80 -19.36 -0.78
N LEU A 46 4.64 -18.99 -0.23
CA LEU A 46 4.09 -19.61 0.98
C LEU A 46 2.69 -20.21 0.74
N PRO A 47 2.35 -21.35 1.38
CA PRO A 47 0.97 -21.83 1.46
C PRO A 47 0.11 -20.95 2.38
N GLY A 48 -1.18 -20.80 2.05
CA GLY A 48 -2.13 -19.85 2.66
C GLY A 48 -2.11 -19.74 4.20
N PRO A 49 -2.23 -20.83 4.98
CA PRO A 49 -2.31 -20.75 6.45
C PRO A 49 -1.00 -20.29 7.11
N VAL A 50 0.14 -20.65 6.53
CA VAL A 50 1.48 -20.29 7.04
C VAL A 50 1.86 -18.87 6.65
N ALA A 51 1.27 -18.34 5.58
CA ALA A 51 1.61 -17.05 5.02
C ALA A 51 1.30 -15.88 5.97
N ALA A 52 0.16 -15.88 6.68
CA ALA A 52 -0.24 -14.73 7.50
C ALA A 52 0.76 -14.40 8.61
N ARG A 53 1.25 -15.41 9.34
CA ARG A 53 2.23 -15.21 10.42
C ARG A 53 3.57 -14.73 9.86
N ARG A 54 4.04 -15.35 8.78
CA ARG A 54 5.30 -14.97 8.14
C ARG A 54 5.23 -13.56 7.56
N VAL A 55 4.15 -13.22 6.85
CA VAL A 55 3.90 -11.87 6.33
C VAL A 55 3.90 -10.86 7.48
N MET A 56 3.22 -11.15 8.59
CA MET A 56 3.23 -10.29 9.77
C MET A 56 4.63 -10.07 10.35
N ASP A 57 5.41 -11.12 10.52
CA ASP A 57 6.78 -11.03 11.04
C ASP A 57 7.66 -10.17 10.11
N LEU A 58 7.52 -10.33 8.79
CA LEU A 58 8.24 -9.53 7.80
C LEU A 58 7.73 -8.09 7.70
N ALA A 59 6.44 -7.86 7.91
CA ALA A 59 5.79 -6.56 7.88
C ALA A 59 6.20 -5.68 9.05
N ARG A 60 6.63 -6.27 10.19
CA ARG A 60 7.15 -5.52 11.34
C ARG A 60 8.35 -4.66 11.00
N SER A 61 9.16 -5.01 10.00
CA SER A 61 10.27 -4.16 9.55
C SER A 61 9.84 -3.05 8.58
N ALA A 62 8.62 -3.12 8.04
CA ALA A 62 8.08 -2.23 7.01
C ALA A 62 7.28 -1.05 7.59
N ARG A 63 7.27 0.06 6.86
CA ARG A 63 6.33 1.19 7.04
C ARG A 63 5.09 0.98 6.18
N VAL A 64 5.24 0.47 4.96
CA VAL A 64 4.15 0.22 4.02
C VAL A 64 4.22 -1.19 3.47
N VAL A 65 3.10 -1.91 3.58
CA VAL A 65 2.90 -3.25 3.03
C VAL A 65 1.71 -3.21 2.08
N LEU A 66 1.91 -3.69 0.85
CA LEU A 66 0.84 -3.80 -0.14
C LEU A 66 0.53 -5.28 -0.37
N ILE A 67 -0.75 -5.65 -0.25
CA ILE A 67 -1.29 -6.94 -0.64
C ILE A 67 -2.01 -6.75 -1.98
N GLY A 68 -1.39 -7.24 -3.05
CA GLY A 68 -1.85 -7.13 -4.44
C GLY A 68 -2.26 -8.48 -5.02
N GLY A 69 -2.77 -8.46 -6.25
CA GLY A 69 -3.21 -9.64 -6.97
C GLY A 69 -4.64 -9.53 -7.52
N PRO A 70 -5.05 -10.45 -8.40
CA PRO A 70 -6.36 -10.43 -9.03
C PRO A 70 -7.52 -10.58 -8.03
N SER A 71 -8.72 -10.19 -8.44
CA SER A 71 -9.94 -10.43 -7.65
C SER A 71 -10.10 -11.94 -7.39
N GLY A 72 -10.56 -12.31 -6.19
CA GLY A 72 -10.69 -13.72 -5.79
C GLY A 72 -9.40 -14.39 -5.28
N ALA A 73 -8.22 -13.77 -5.40
CA ALA A 73 -6.95 -14.36 -4.94
C ALA A 73 -6.76 -14.44 -3.40
N GLY A 74 -7.77 -14.07 -2.61
CA GLY A 74 -7.72 -14.18 -1.14
C GLY A 74 -7.02 -13.02 -0.40
N LYS A 75 -6.80 -11.86 -1.05
CA LYS A 75 -6.22 -10.65 -0.41
C LYS A 75 -6.91 -10.27 0.90
N SER A 76 -8.25 -10.15 0.87
CA SER A 76 -9.06 -9.83 2.05
C SER A 76 -9.04 -10.92 3.11
N THR A 77 -8.89 -12.20 2.71
CA THR A 77 -8.73 -13.32 3.64
C THR A 77 -7.37 -13.26 4.35
N LEU A 78 -6.31 -12.94 3.62
CA LEU A 78 -4.98 -12.73 4.19
C LEU A 78 -4.96 -11.53 5.15
N LEU A 79 -5.53 -10.39 4.74
CA LEU A 79 -5.63 -9.19 5.58
C LEU A 79 -6.41 -9.48 6.88
N ARG A 80 -7.56 -10.16 6.80
CA ARG A 80 -8.33 -10.60 7.99
C ARG A 80 -7.53 -11.52 8.91
N SER A 81 -6.76 -12.44 8.33
CA SER A 81 -5.88 -13.33 9.10
C SER A 81 -4.75 -12.57 9.80
N MET A 82 -4.21 -11.51 9.19
CA MET A 82 -3.26 -10.61 9.82
C MET A 82 -3.90 -9.80 10.95
N ILE A 83 -5.11 -9.26 10.75
CA ILE A 83 -5.85 -8.55 11.81
C ILE A 83 -6.06 -9.46 13.02
N ALA A 84 -6.55 -10.69 12.81
CA ALA A 84 -6.75 -11.67 13.86
C ALA A 84 -5.44 -12.06 14.58
N ALA A 85 -4.33 -12.13 13.84
CA ALA A 85 -3.02 -12.37 14.43
C ALA A 85 -2.52 -11.21 15.30
N ALA A 86 -2.75 -9.95 14.88
CA ALA A 86 -2.37 -8.77 15.67
C ALA A 86 -3.18 -8.72 16.97
N GLN A 87 -4.48 -9.02 16.89
CA GLN A 87 -5.37 -9.11 18.05
C GLN A 87 -4.93 -10.20 19.05
N ARG A 88 -4.63 -11.41 18.56
CA ARG A 88 -4.12 -12.51 19.40
C ARG A 88 -2.83 -12.14 20.13
N ARG A 89 -1.98 -11.30 19.52
CA ARG A 89 -0.73 -10.80 20.09
C ARG A 89 -0.90 -9.54 20.93
N ARG A 90 -2.13 -9.06 21.13
CA ARG A 90 -2.48 -7.81 21.82
C ARG A 90 -1.77 -6.58 21.23
N GLU A 91 -1.50 -6.61 19.93
CA GLU A 91 -0.89 -5.50 19.22
C GLU A 91 -1.98 -4.48 18.86
N ARG A 92 -1.70 -3.20 19.08
CA ARG A 92 -2.68 -2.13 18.82
C ARG A 92 -2.83 -1.93 17.32
N ALA A 93 -4.04 -2.21 16.82
CA ALA A 93 -4.39 -2.08 15.41
C ALA A 93 -5.56 -1.10 15.22
N SER A 94 -5.50 -0.32 14.15
CA SER A 94 -6.66 0.36 13.58
C SER A 94 -7.03 -0.30 12.25
N VAL A 95 -8.31 -0.37 11.94
CA VAL A 95 -8.83 -0.96 10.70
C VAL A 95 -9.69 0.10 10.01
N VAL A 96 -9.35 0.43 8.77
CA VAL A 96 -10.13 1.29 7.91
C VAL A 96 -11.42 0.56 7.56
N GLY A 97 -12.56 1.16 7.85
CA GLY A 97 -13.86 0.55 7.60
C GLY A 97 -15.00 1.55 7.72
N ALA A 98 -16.20 1.13 7.29
CA ALA A 98 -17.40 1.95 7.36
C ALA A 98 -17.63 2.43 8.81
N PRO A 99 -17.63 3.74 9.06
CA PRO A 99 -17.81 4.23 10.40
C PRO A 99 -19.24 3.92 10.88
N ARG A 100 -19.38 3.08 11.92
CA ARG A 100 -20.70 2.65 12.42
C ARG A 100 -21.53 3.77 13.08
N ARG A 101 -20.93 4.95 13.33
CA ARG A 101 -21.52 6.07 14.11
C ARG A 101 -21.21 7.45 13.51
N THR A 102 -21.29 7.60 12.19
CA THR A 102 -20.98 8.90 11.53
C THR A 102 -22.16 9.56 10.87
N HIS A 103 -23.33 8.98 11.01
CA HIS A 103 -24.46 9.36 10.19
C HIS A 103 -25.00 10.76 10.51
N ASP A 104 -24.96 11.16 11.78
CA ASP A 104 -25.62 12.39 12.25
C ASP A 104 -24.63 13.43 12.81
N ARG A 105 -23.32 13.21 12.63
CA ARG A 105 -22.28 14.15 13.07
C ARG A 105 -21.51 14.69 11.88
N VAL A 106 -21.14 15.97 11.95
CA VAL A 106 -20.29 16.60 10.94
C VAL A 106 -18.91 15.95 10.92
N ILE A 107 -18.27 15.89 9.75
CA ILE A 107 -17.03 15.13 9.59
C ILE A 107 -15.91 15.58 10.51
N LEU A 108 -15.84 16.90 10.79
CA LEU A 108 -14.80 17.48 11.63
C LEU A 108 -14.91 17.00 13.08
N ASP A 109 -16.12 16.73 13.56
CA ASP A 109 -16.41 16.32 14.93
C ASP A 109 -16.16 14.83 15.18
N LEU A 110 -15.91 14.07 14.12
CA LEU A 110 -15.55 12.65 14.21
C LEU A 110 -14.09 12.44 14.57
N LEU A 111 -13.26 13.47 14.40
CA LEU A 111 -11.84 13.47 14.69
C LEU A 111 -11.58 14.13 16.05
N SER A 112 -10.51 13.72 16.71
CA SER A 112 -10.15 14.22 18.05
C SER A 112 -9.04 15.26 17.98
N GLY A 113 -8.81 15.97 19.08
CA GLY A 113 -7.74 16.98 19.19
C GLY A 113 -8.16 18.37 18.70
N GLU A 114 -7.16 19.23 18.51
CA GLU A 114 -7.32 20.61 18.06
C GLU A 114 -7.79 20.71 16.61
N VAL A 115 -8.53 21.77 16.27
CA VAL A 115 -9.09 21.98 14.92
C VAL A 115 -8.01 21.87 13.84
N ALA A 116 -6.84 22.47 14.07
CA ALA A 116 -5.73 22.41 13.13
C ALA A 116 -5.27 20.97 12.84
N ASP A 117 -5.26 20.08 13.84
CA ASP A 117 -4.82 18.70 13.66
C ASP A 117 -5.88 17.85 12.97
N ARG A 118 -7.16 18.11 13.24
CA ARG A 118 -8.28 17.49 12.53
C ARG A 118 -8.25 17.84 11.04
N LEU A 119 -8.05 19.12 10.71
CA LEU A 119 -7.93 19.59 9.33
C LEU A 119 -6.71 19.00 8.62
N LYS A 120 -5.55 18.94 9.27
CA LYS A 120 -4.34 18.28 8.72
C LYS A 120 -4.61 16.81 8.41
N LEU A 121 -5.36 16.12 9.27
CA LEU A 121 -5.67 14.71 9.08
C LEU A 121 -6.65 14.48 7.92
N LEU A 122 -7.71 15.29 7.83
CA LEU A 122 -8.63 15.28 6.68
C LEU A 122 -7.88 15.55 5.37
N ALA A 123 -7.02 16.57 5.34
CA ALA A 123 -6.19 16.88 4.19
C ALA A 123 -5.28 15.71 3.80
N ARG A 124 -4.65 15.02 4.78
CA ARG A 124 -3.84 13.82 4.51
C ARG A 124 -4.64 12.67 3.90
N ALA A 125 -5.91 12.54 4.26
CA ALA A 125 -6.81 11.57 3.66
C ALA A 125 -7.43 12.05 2.33
N GLY A 126 -7.05 13.23 1.83
CA GLY A 126 -7.58 13.80 0.59
C GLY A 126 -8.96 14.44 0.72
N LEU A 127 -9.33 14.90 1.92
CA LEU A 127 -10.55 15.67 2.21
C LEU A 127 -10.19 17.12 2.59
N SER A 128 -9.69 17.88 1.62
CA SER A 128 -9.28 19.28 1.82
C SER A 128 -10.35 20.31 1.42
N GLU A 129 -11.49 19.86 0.87
CA GLU A 129 -12.57 20.73 0.43
C GLU A 129 -13.30 21.36 1.64
N ALA A 130 -13.27 22.68 1.75
CA ALA A 130 -13.87 23.41 2.87
C ALA A 130 -15.38 23.17 3.00
N SER A 131 -16.08 23.01 1.88
CA SER A 131 -17.53 22.74 1.83
C SER A 131 -17.93 21.42 2.49
N LEU A 132 -16.99 20.47 2.66
CA LEU A 132 -17.26 19.19 3.30
C LEU A 132 -17.22 19.27 4.82
N LEU A 133 -16.59 20.30 5.41
CA LEU A 133 -16.40 20.39 6.86
C LEU A 133 -17.74 20.46 7.63
N ALA A 134 -18.75 21.05 7.01
CA ALA A 134 -20.11 21.16 7.56
C ALA A 134 -20.99 19.95 7.23
N ARG A 135 -20.52 19.00 6.41
CA ARG A 135 -21.31 17.82 6.00
C ARG A 135 -21.24 16.72 7.04
N THR A 136 -22.32 15.98 7.15
CA THR A 136 -22.42 14.73 7.91
C THR A 136 -21.91 13.56 7.09
N GLY A 137 -21.61 12.44 7.75
CA GLY A 137 -21.16 11.22 7.05
C GLY A 137 -22.19 10.63 6.07
N ARG A 138 -23.49 10.95 6.20
CA ARG A 138 -24.54 10.51 5.25
C ARG A 138 -24.54 11.31 3.95
N GLU A 139 -24.14 12.57 3.99
CA GLU A 139 -24.13 13.46 2.81
C GLU A 139 -22.92 13.24 1.91
N LEU A 140 -21.97 12.40 2.32
CA LEU A 140 -20.74 12.12 1.58
C LEU A 140 -20.93 11.07 0.49
N SER A 141 -20.31 11.32 -0.67
CA SER A 141 -20.15 10.32 -1.73
C SER A 141 -19.38 9.09 -1.22
N THR A 142 -19.50 7.96 -1.93
CA THR A 142 -18.77 6.72 -1.56
C THR A 142 -17.27 6.94 -1.43
N GLY A 143 -16.66 7.69 -2.36
CA GLY A 143 -15.24 8.03 -2.31
C GLY A 143 -14.89 8.99 -1.16
N GLN A 144 -15.75 9.95 -0.82
CA GLN A 144 -15.56 10.83 0.35
C GLN A 144 -15.67 10.04 1.65
N ARG A 145 -16.64 9.11 1.76
CA ARG A 145 -16.78 8.21 2.92
C ARG A 145 -15.57 7.31 3.12
N HIS A 146 -14.99 6.78 2.03
CA HIS A 146 -13.76 6.00 2.08
C HIS A 146 -12.56 6.83 2.58
N ARG A 147 -12.43 8.08 2.13
CA ARG A 147 -11.39 8.98 2.63
C ARG A 147 -11.62 9.36 4.10
N LEU A 148 -12.87 9.56 4.51
CA LEU A 148 -13.21 9.85 5.91
C LEU A 148 -12.88 8.66 6.82
N SER A 149 -13.20 7.42 6.43
CA SER A 149 -12.85 6.24 7.22
C SER A 149 -11.35 6.07 7.38
N LEU A 150 -10.57 6.44 6.35
CA LEU A 150 -9.12 6.47 6.44
C LEU A 150 -8.63 7.53 7.42
N ALA A 151 -9.15 8.76 7.36
CA ALA A 151 -8.83 9.80 8.34
C ALA A 151 -9.15 9.34 9.78
N MET A 152 -10.32 8.74 10.01
CA MET A 152 -10.69 8.22 11.34
C MET A 152 -9.76 7.11 11.82
N ALA A 153 -9.30 6.22 10.92
CA ALA A 153 -8.33 5.19 11.26
C ALA A 153 -6.96 5.80 11.61
N MET A 154 -6.53 6.85 10.89
CA MET A 154 -5.30 7.58 11.20
C MET A 154 -5.38 8.29 12.56
N ASP A 155 -6.51 8.92 12.88
CA ASP A 155 -6.76 9.56 14.19
C ASP A 155 -6.71 8.53 15.32
N GLN A 156 -7.44 7.42 15.14
CA GLN A 156 -7.44 6.32 16.09
C GLN A 156 -6.03 5.76 16.29
N ALA A 157 -5.26 5.60 15.21
CA ALA A 157 -3.89 5.10 15.26
C ALA A 157 -2.95 6.07 15.97
N ALA A 158 -3.11 7.39 15.76
CA ALA A 158 -2.33 8.40 16.45
C ALA A 158 -2.64 8.41 17.95
N ARG A 159 -3.92 8.44 18.34
CA ARG A 159 -4.36 8.51 19.74
C ARG A 159 -4.03 7.26 20.54
N ARG A 160 -4.26 6.08 19.95
CA ARG A 160 -4.03 4.80 20.63
C ARG A 160 -2.59 4.34 20.51
N GLY A 161 -1.73 5.04 19.77
CA GLY A 161 -0.40 4.55 19.44
C GLY A 161 -0.45 3.20 18.74
N SER A 162 -1.38 3.03 17.79
CA SER A 162 -1.51 1.78 17.04
C SER A 162 -0.26 1.54 16.20
N THR A 163 0.29 0.34 16.31
CA THR A 163 1.43 -0.10 15.51
C THR A 163 0.99 -0.53 14.11
N TRP A 164 -0.27 -0.94 13.96
CA TRP A 164 -0.83 -1.41 12.69
C TRP A 164 -2.02 -0.59 12.22
N ILE A 165 -2.08 -0.37 10.91
CA ILE A 165 -3.22 0.22 10.23
C ILE A 165 -3.54 -0.69 9.05
N PHE A 166 -4.72 -1.29 9.05
CA PHE A 166 -5.17 -2.20 7.99
C PHE A 166 -6.23 -1.53 7.15
N ALA A 167 -6.09 -1.57 5.83
CA ALA A 167 -7.10 -1.09 4.90
C ALA A 167 -7.40 -2.16 3.86
N ASP A 168 -8.65 -2.64 3.85
CA ASP A 168 -9.15 -3.48 2.76
C ASP A 168 -9.73 -2.60 1.65
N GLU A 169 -9.73 -3.12 0.42
CA GLU A 169 -10.19 -2.41 -0.78
C GLU A 169 -9.65 -0.97 -0.89
N PHE A 170 -8.35 -0.81 -0.61
CA PHE A 170 -7.73 0.50 -0.54
C PHE A 170 -7.89 1.26 -1.86
N ALA A 171 -8.51 2.44 -1.76
CA ALA A 171 -8.81 3.36 -2.85
C ALA A 171 -9.66 2.76 -4.00
N SER A 172 -10.40 1.67 -3.76
CA SER A 172 -11.25 1.03 -4.78
C SER A 172 -12.36 1.95 -5.29
N ALA A 173 -12.93 2.77 -4.39
CA ALA A 173 -14.04 3.68 -4.66
C ALA A 173 -13.60 5.05 -5.23
N LEU A 174 -12.32 5.23 -5.55
CA LEU A 174 -11.76 6.50 -6.02
C LEU A 174 -11.40 6.41 -7.51
N ASP A 175 -11.43 7.55 -8.19
CA ASP A 175 -10.82 7.67 -9.51
C ASP A 175 -9.30 7.47 -9.42
N ARG A 176 -8.66 7.15 -10.55
CA ARG A 176 -7.24 6.77 -10.60
C ARG A 176 -6.31 7.88 -10.11
N THR A 177 -6.63 9.13 -10.42
CA THR A 177 -5.79 10.28 -10.04
C THR A 177 -5.85 10.52 -8.55
N THR A 178 -7.07 10.53 -7.97
CA THR A 178 -7.28 10.67 -6.53
C THR A 178 -6.68 9.50 -5.75
N ALA A 179 -6.82 8.27 -6.25
CA ALA A 179 -6.25 7.08 -5.63
C ALA A 179 -4.71 7.18 -5.52
N ARG A 180 -4.04 7.64 -6.59
CA ARG A 180 -2.58 7.85 -6.59
C ARG A 180 -2.14 8.97 -5.66
N ALA A 181 -2.84 10.10 -5.65
CA ALA A 181 -2.55 11.21 -4.74
C ALA A 181 -2.69 10.78 -3.26
N LEU A 182 -3.73 9.99 -2.96
CA LEU A 182 -3.95 9.42 -1.64
C LEU A 182 -2.83 8.44 -1.24
N ALA A 183 -2.45 7.54 -2.14
CA ALA A 183 -1.34 6.61 -1.95
C ALA A 183 -0.03 7.32 -1.59
N VAL A 184 0.34 8.37 -2.33
CA VAL A 184 1.55 9.18 -2.05
C VAL A 184 1.46 9.84 -0.68
N THR A 185 0.30 10.40 -0.34
CA THR A 185 0.12 11.11 0.94
C THR A 185 0.18 10.15 2.12
N MET A 186 -0.40 8.94 1.97
CA MET A 186 -0.31 7.87 2.96
C MET A 186 1.12 7.38 3.14
N ALA A 187 1.85 7.12 2.05
CA ALA A 187 3.24 6.71 2.12
C ALA A 187 4.08 7.75 2.87
N ARG A 188 3.97 9.03 2.51
CA ARG A 188 4.65 10.14 3.20
C ARG A 188 4.31 10.15 4.69
N TRP A 189 3.03 10.06 5.05
CA TRP A 189 2.62 10.06 6.45
C TRP A 189 3.23 8.90 7.25
N MET A 190 3.33 7.71 6.64
CA MET A 190 3.96 6.55 7.27
C MET A 190 5.47 6.72 7.51
N HIS A 191 6.14 7.54 6.70
CA HIS A 191 7.58 7.83 6.83
C HIS A 191 7.90 9.05 7.69
N SER A 192 7.04 10.07 7.74
CA SER A 192 7.29 11.35 8.44
C SER A 192 7.02 11.32 9.95
N GLY A 193 6.45 10.23 10.49
CA GLY A 193 6.10 10.13 11.92
C GLY A 193 7.24 9.57 12.80
N PRO A 194 7.40 10.09 14.04
CA PRO A 194 8.35 9.53 15.01
C PRO A 194 7.92 8.15 15.51
N GLN A 195 6.62 7.89 15.54
CA GLN A 195 6.04 6.61 15.92
C GLN A 195 6.13 5.64 14.76
N ARG A 196 6.75 4.49 15.01
CA ARG A 196 6.93 3.43 14.02
C ARG A 196 5.63 2.67 13.85
N ARG A 197 4.92 2.97 12.76
CA ARG A 197 3.66 2.31 12.36
C ARG A 197 3.88 1.55 11.06
N THR A 198 3.05 0.53 10.85
CA THR A 198 2.99 -0.25 9.61
C THR A 198 1.59 -0.14 9.02
N LEU A 199 1.50 0.41 7.80
CA LEU A 199 0.30 0.44 6.99
C LEU A 199 0.27 -0.82 6.15
N VAL A 200 -0.84 -1.57 6.21
CA VAL A 200 -1.09 -2.74 5.39
C VAL A 200 -2.32 -2.47 4.55
N VAL A 201 -2.14 -2.35 3.24
CA VAL A 201 -3.22 -2.10 2.27
C VAL A 201 -3.46 -3.32 1.41
N ALA A 202 -4.70 -3.75 1.27
CA ALA A 202 -5.11 -4.71 0.25
C ALA A 202 -5.81 -3.96 -0.88
N THR A 203 -5.38 -4.18 -2.12
CA THR A 203 -5.98 -3.55 -3.30
C THR A 203 -5.88 -4.46 -4.52
N ALA A 204 -6.82 -4.31 -5.45
CA ALA A 204 -6.76 -4.94 -6.77
C ALA A 204 -6.10 -4.02 -7.83
N HIS A 205 -5.56 -2.88 -7.40
CA HIS A 205 -5.03 -1.84 -8.27
C HIS A 205 -3.50 -1.78 -8.20
N ASP A 206 -2.86 -2.44 -9.16
CA ASP A 206 -1.40 -2.55 -9.21
C ASP A 206 -0.71 -1.22 -9.54
N ASP A 207 -1.44 -0.27 -10.14
CA ASP A 207 -0.93 1.06 -10.44
C ASP A 207 -0.62 1.89 -9.17
N LEU A 208 -1.14 1.47 -8.02
CA LEU A 208 -0.83 2.07 -6.72
C LEU A 208 0.53 1.63 -6.16
N ILE A 209 1.16 0.56 -6.69
CA ILE A 209 2.45 0.07 -6.21
C ILE A 209 3.53 1.16 -6.30
N ALA A 210 3.57 1.92 -7.40
CA ALA A 210 4.55 2.99 -7.59
C ALA A 210 4.32 4.13 -6.59
N ALA A 211 3.06 4.54 -6.41
CA ALA A 211 2.67 5.65 -5.54
C ALA A 211 2.85 5.32 -4.04
N LEU A 212 2.52 4.10 -3.63
CA LEU A 212 2.67 3.64 -2.25
C LEU A 212 4.11 3.28 -1.91
N ALA A 213 4.92 2.91 -2.91
CA ALA A 213 6.33 2.56 -2.74
C ALA A 213 6.56 1.54 -1.59
N PRO A 214 5.86 0.39 -1.55
CA PRO A 214 5.85 -0.48 -0.38
C PRO A 214 7.23 -1.06 -0.07
N ASP A 215 7.54 -1.19 1.22
CA ASP A 215 8.74 -1.91 1.68
C ASP A 215 8.57 -3.42 1.47
N LEU A 216 7.33 -3.90 1.56
CA LEU A 216 6.94 -5.29 1.33
C LEU A 216 5.70 -5.34 0.42
N LEU A 217 5.87 -5.94 -0.75
CA LEU A 217 4.78 -6.32 -1.64
C LEU A 217 4.47 -7.81 -1.43
N VAL A 218 3.21 -8.09 -1.14
CA VAL A 218 2.65 -9.42 -0.99
C VAL A 218 1.72 -9.64 -2.17
N TRP A 219 2.07 -10.56 -3.06
CA TRP A 219 1.27 -10.85 -4.25
C TRP A 219 0.51 -12.16 -4.05
N CYS A 220 -0.82 -12.08 -4.03
CA CYS A 220 -1.70 -13.23 -3.93
C CYS A 220 -2.07 -13.73 -5.33
N SER A 221 -1.83 -15.00 -5.62
CA SER A 221 -2.20 -15.65 -6.87
C SER A 221 -3.48 -16.48 -6.72
N LEU A 222 -4.18 -16.74 -7.82
CA LEU A 222 -5.45 -17.51 -7.82
C LEU A 222 -5.27 -18.97 -7.41
N ASP A 223 -4.07 -19.53 -7.59
CA ASP A 223 -3.71 -20.89 -7.16
C ASP A 223 -3.38 -20.98 -5.66
N GLY A 224 -3.67 -19.93 -4.90
CA GLY A 224 -3.46 -19.86 -3.45
C GLY A 224 -2.01 -19.60 -3.05
N ALA A 225 -1.11 -19.41 -4.01
CA ALA A 225 0.26 -19.02 -3.72
C ALA A 225 0.38 -17.56 -3.32
N ILE A 226 1.29 -17.30 -2.40
CA ILE A 226 1.63 -15.95 -1.94
C ILE A 226 3.10 -15.70 -2.18
N ASP A 227 3.42 -14.69 -2.99
CA ASP A 227 4.78 -14.25 -3.27
C ASP A 227 5.14 -13.00 -2.46
N LEU A 228 6.34 -12.99 -1.89
CA LEU A 228 6.79 -11.93 -0.98
C LEU A 228 7.98 -11.16 -1.54
N ILE A 229 7.74 -9.97 -2.06
CA ILE A 229 8.75 -9.12 -2.69
C ILE A 229 9.13 -7.99 -1.73
N ARG A 230 10.36 -8.00 -1.25
CA ARG A 230 10.90 -6.92 -0.40
C ARG A 230 11.63 -5.90 -1.25
N ARG A 231 11.31 -4.63 -1.06
CA ARG A 231 12.15 -3.55 -1.58
C ARG A 231 13.38 -3.44 -0.67
N PRO A 232 14.61 -3.42 -1.22
CA PRO A 232 15.77 -3.08 -0.41
C PRO A 232 15.53 -1.67 0.18
N PRO A 233 15.87 -1.43 1.46
CA PRO A 233 15.77 -0.08 2.01
C PRO A 233 16.54 0.86 1.09
N ALA A 234 15.93 2.00 0.75
CA ALA A 234 16.62 3.01 -0.05
C ALA A 234 17.96 3.27 0.63
N ALA A 235 19.06 3.04 -0.09
CA ALA A 235 20.39 3.32 0.43
C ALA A 235 20.39 4.75 0.95
N ALA A 236 20.79 4.93 2.21
CA ALA A 236 20.84 6.25 2.83
C ALA A 236 21.70 7.17 1.94
N GLY A 237 21.08 8.20 1.39
CA GLY A 237 21.74 9.36 0.77
C GLY A 237 22.56 9.07 -0.48
N VAL A 238 21.94 9.21 -1.66
CA VAL A 238 22.61 9.96 -2.72
C VAL A 238 21.99 11.36 -2.66
N PRO A 239 22.70 12.39 -2.16
CA PRO A 239 22.20 13.75 -2.26
C PRO A 239 22.08 14.10 -3.75
N CYS A 240 20.87 14.43 -4.20
CA CYS A 240 20.72 15.17 -5.45
C CYS A 240 21.48 16.49 -5.28
N ARG A 241 22.59 16.62 -6.01
CA ARG A 241 23.21 17.91 -6.29
C ARG A 241 22.52 18.57 -7.48
#